data_AF-K6UNY4-F1
#
_entry.id   AF-K6UNY4-F1
#
_cell.length_a   1.000
_cell.length_b   1.000
_cell.length_c   1.000
_cell.angle_alpha   90.00
_cell.angle_beta   90.00
_cell.angle_gamma   90.00
#
_symmetry.space_group_name_H-M   'P 1'
#
loop_
_entity.id
_entity.type
_entity.pdbx_description
1 polymer ?
#
loop_
_entity_poly.entity_id
_entity_poly.type
_entity_poly.pdbx_seq_one_letter_code
_entity_poly.pdbx_strand_id
1 'polypeptide(L)'
;SFTVYENQLSCVKDNEDGSTVIITGNCNDFNGLDLKWTKCSSIQTCRAVENFLNHLQSMNKASYTENGCKYMYYWLYVVVLDSKPSHSVTIELYKDLINRYDNTTIFDKCKNQWNEKKFEKLIKILTLYNNFNKVYPTLHEGKCERANECVSTYMGYIEECANSDDKDFVMN
;
A
#
# COMPACT_ATOMS: atom_id res chain seq x y z
N SER A 1 -8.26 -5.47 -10.76
CA SER A 1 -6.82 -5.74 -10.58
C SER A 1 -6.20 -4.58 -9.82
N PHE A 2 -5.22 -4.83 -8.95
CA PHE A 2 -4.55 -3.76 -8.17
C PHE A 2 -3.51 -2.96 -8.98
N THR A 3 -3.13 -3.41 -10.17
CA THR A 3 -2.22 -2.67 -11.07
C THR A 3 -2.71 -1.27 -11.42
N VAL A 4 -4.03 -1.04 -11.39
CA VAL A 4 -4.60 0.30 -11.62
C VAL A 4 -4.18 1.32 -10.56
N TYR A 5 -3.86 0.87 -9.35
CA TYR A 5 -3.38 1.72 -8.25
C TYR A 5 -1.85 1.77 -8.21
N GLU A 6 -1.18 0.67 -8.57
CA GLU A 6 0.29 0.60 -8.68
C GLU A 6 0.84 1.70 -9.59
N ASN A 7 0.21 1.89 -10.75
CA ASN A 7 0.62 2.92 -11.71
C ASN A 7 0.44 4.36 -11.21
N GLN A 8 -0.26 4.56 -10.09
CA GLN A 8 -0.54 5.87 -9.49
C GLN A 8 0.32 6.13 -8.25
N LEU A 9 1.06 5.13 -7.74
CA LEU A 9 1.89 5.22 -6.55
C LEU A 9 3.33 4.84 -6.86
N SER A 10 4.21 5.83 -6.89
CA SER A 10 5.66 5.62 -7.05
C SER A 10 6.44 6.64 -6.24
N CYS A 11 7.67 6.27 -5.82
CA CYS A 11 8.61 7.28 -5.34
C CYS A 11 8.96 8.18 -6.55
N VAL A 12 8.28 9.31 -6.71
CA VAL A 12 8.62 10.27 -7.77
C VAL A 12 10.02 10.77 -7.48
N LYS A 13 10.98 10.47 -8.38
CA LYS A 13 12.30 11.11 -8.33
C LYS A 13 12.09 12.58 -8.65
N ASP A 14 12.72 13.48 -7.92
CA ASP A 14 12.75 14.91 -8.28
C ASP A 14 13.49 15.04 -9.63
N ASN A 15 12.74 14.95 -10.72
CA ASN A 15 13.19 15.37 -12.04
C ASN A 15 12.52 16.72 -12.31
N GLU A 16 13.31 17.72 -12.69
CA GLU A 16 12.93 19.10 -13.05
C GLU A 16 12.00 19.21 -14.27
N ASP A 17 11.22 18.20 -14.61
CA ASP A 17 10.34 18.25 -15.78
C ASP A 17 8.93 18.69 -15.39
N GLY A 18 8.74 20.02 -15.40
CA GLY A 18 7.71 20.73 -16.18
C GLY A 18 6.23 20.35 -16.10
N SER A 19 5.82 19.27 -15.44
CA SER A 19 4.42 18.87 -15.34
C SER A 19 3.82 19.55 -14.12
N THR A 20 2.91 20.50 -14.35
CA THR A 20 2.21 21.27 -13.32
C THR A 20 1.23 20.37 -12.58
N VAL A 21 1.76 19.52 -11.71
CA VAL A 21 0.96 18.82 -10.71
C VAL A 21 0.50 19.90 -9.73
N ILE A 22 -0.81 20.08 -9.60
CA ILE A 22 -1.37 20.97 -8.59
C ILE A 22 -1.05 20.32 -7.23
N ILE A 23 0.02 20.77 -6.59
CA ILE A 23 0.43 20.33 -5.25
C ILE A 23 -0.59 20.91 -4.27
N THR A 24 -1.68 20.19 -4.03
CA THR A 24 -2.61 20.49 -2.96
C THR A 24 -2.16 19.75 -1.70
N GLY A 25 -1.18 20.35 -1.01
CA GLY A 25 -0.79 19.98 0.35
C GLY A 25 0.65 20.39 0.70
N ASN A 26 0.97 20.46 1.99
CA ASN A 26 2.17 21.15 2.49
C ASN A 26 3.44 20.25 2.53
N CYS A 27 3.65 19.31 1.60
CA CYS A 27 4.64 18.22 1.78
C CYS A 27 6.08 18.66 2.07
N ASN A 28 6.41 19.93 1.87
CA ASN A 28 7.75 20.48 2.08
C ASN A 28 8.24 20.38 3.53
N ASP A 29 7.33 20.40 4.51
CA ASP A 29 7.66 20.30 5.94
C ASP A 29 7.40 18.89 6.52
N PHE A 30 7.13 17.89 5.66
CA PHE A 30 6.78 16.56 6.12
C PHE A 30 8.02 15.75 6.52
N ASN A 31 8.19 15.57 7.83
CA ASN A 31 9.25 14.76 8.44
C ASN A 31 8.74 13.47 9.10
N GLY A 32 7.57 12.97 8.70
CA GLY A 32 6.91 11.82 9.34
C GLY A 32 7.65 10.47 9.21
N LEU A 33 8.82 10.43 8.56
CA LEU A 33 9.66 9.25 8.40
C LEU A 33 11.10 9.59 8.82
N ASP A 34 11.42 9.33 10.08
CA ASP A 34 12.81 9.36 10.60
C ASP A 34 13.47 7.97 10.48
N LEU A 35 13.06 7.21 9.47
CA LEU A 35 13.43 5.81 9.29
C LEU A 35 14.56 5.71 8.27
N LYS A 36 15.75 5.34 8.74
CA LYS A 36 16.99 5.08 7.96
C LYS A 36 16.86 4.01 6.86
N TRP A 37 15.66 3.47 6.63
CA TRP A 37 15.38 2.29 5.82
C TRP A 37 14.28 2.52 4.78
N THR A 38 14.02 3.78 4.41
CA THR A 38 12.96 4.11 3.46
C THR A 38 13.47 4.09 2.03
N LYS A 39 12.68 3.50 1.12
CA LYS A 39 12.97 3.51 -0.32
C LYS A 39 12.64 4.85 -0.97
N CYS A 40 11.68 5.59 -0.41
CA CYS A 40 11.34 6.96 -0.78
C CYS A 40 11.71 7.90 0.38
N SER A 41 12.10 9.15 0.09
CA SER A 41 12.19 10.16 1.16
C SER A 41 10.81 10.49 1.74
N SER A 42 10.76 11.13 2.92
CA SER A 42 9.52 11.61 3.53
C SER A 42 8.71 12.48 2.56
N ILE A 43 9.38 13.46 1.93
CA ILE A 43 8.76 14.38 0.97
C ILE A 43 8.23 13.63 -0.25
N GLN A 44 9.00 12.69 -0.80
CA GLN A 44 8.56 11.89 -1.95
C GLN A 44 7.34 11.03 -1.61
N THR A 45 7.34 10.42 -0.41
CA THR A 45 6.22 9.63 0.09
C THR A 45 4.97 10.49 0.21
N CYS A 46 5.10 11.67 0.81
CA CYS A 46 4.01 12.62 0.97
C CYS A 46 3.42 13.03 -0.38
N ARG A 47 4.25 13.46 -1.34
CA ARG A 47 3.80 13.87 -2.68
C ARG A 47 3.14 12.74 -3.45
N ALA A 48 3.67 11.52 -3.36
CA ALA A 48 3.07 10.36 -4.00
C ALA A 48 1.66 10.08 -3.45
N VAL A 49 1.48 10.18 -2.12
CA VAL A 49 0.19 9.99 -1.48
C VAL A 49 -0.79 11.12 -1.82
N GLU A 50 -0.37 12.38 -1.81
CA GLU A 50 -1.24 13.51 -2.22
C GLU A 50 -1.76 13.34 -3.65
N ASN A 51 -0.88 12.99 -4.59
CA ASN A 51 -1.27 12.73 -5.98
C ASN A 51 -2.24 11.56 -6.09
N PHE A 52 -2.00 10.50 -5.33
CA PHE A 52 -2.87 9.35 -5.31
C PHE A 52 -4.25 9.66 -4.74
N LEU A 53 -4.33 10.41 -3.63
CA LEU A 53 -5.59 10.82 -3.02
C LEU A 53 -6.39 11.77 -3.95
N ASN A 54 -5.71 12.70 -4.61
CA ASN A 54 -6.27 13.53 -5.69
C ASN A 54 -6.91 12.66 -6.79
N HIS A 55 -6.18 11.64 -7.25
CA HIS A 55 -6.69 10.70 -8.24
C HIS A 55 -7.93 9.94 -7.72
N LEU A 56 -7.89 9.39 -6.51
CA LEU A 56 -9.03 8.69 -5.91
C LEU A 56 -10.26 9.59 -5.80
N GLN A 57 -10.08 10.85 -5.41
CA GLN A 57 -11.17 11.83 -5.30
C GLN A 57 -11.77 12.15 -6.68
N SER A 58 -10.93 12.34 -7.70
CA SER A 58 -11.38 12.64 -9.07
C SER A 58 -12.24 11.53 -9.69
N MET A 59 -11.98 10.28 -9.32
CA MET A 59 -12.72 9.12 -9.81
C MET A 59 -14.14 9.01 -9.24
N ASN A 60 -14.41 9.66 -8.09
CA ASN A 60 -15.71 9.78 -7.43
C ASN A 60 -16.50 8.45 -7.32
N LYS A 61 -15.81 7.37 -6.93
CA LYS A 61 -16.38 6.02 -6.80
C LYS A 61 -15.99 5.39 -5.47
N ALA A 62 -16.95 5.23 -4.57
CA ALA A 62 -16.70 4.74 -3.21
C ALA A 62 -15.88 3.43 -3.15
N SER A 63 -16.22 2.43 -3.97
CA SER A 63 -15.49 1.15 -4.01
C SER A 63 -14.08 1.27 -4.60
N TYR A 64 -13.87 2.21 -5.52
CA TYR A 64 -12.54 2.51 -6.06
C TYR A 64 -11.67 3.19 -5.01
N THR A 65 -12.22 4.18 -4.32
CA THR A 65 -11.57 4.88 -3.21
C THR A 65 -11.21 3.92 -2.08
N GLU A 66 -12.13 3.05 -1.67
CA GLU A 66 -11.89 2.08 -0.60
C GLU A 66 -10.75 1.10 -0.97
N ASN A 67 -10.76 0.57 -2.18
CA ASN A 67 -9.69 -0.33 -2.65
C ASN A 67 -8.37 0.40 -2.89
N GLY A 68 -8.41 1.68 -3.28
CA GLY A 68 -7.24 2.54 -3.37
C GLY A 68 -6.59 2.74 -1.99
N CYS A 69 -7.38 3.01 -0.96
CA CYS A 69 -6.88 3.15 0.41
C CYS A 69 -6.24 1.87 0.95
N LYS A 70 -6.82 0.69 0.65
CA LYS A 70 -6.19 -0.62 0.93
C LYS A 70 -4.82 -0.73 0.28
N TYR A 71 -4.74 -0.40 -1.00
CA TYR A 71 -3.50 -0.50 -1.76
C TYR A 71 -2.45 0.51 -1.30
N MET A 72 -2.85 1.74 -0.96
CA MET A 72 -1.94 2.77 -0.42
C MET A 72 -1.28 2.32 0.88
N TYR A 73 -2.03 1.68 1.78
CA TYR A 73 -1.44 1.10 2.99
C TYR A 73 -0.40 0.03 2.67
N TYR A 74 -0.73 -0.88 1.74
CA TYR A 74 0.22 -1.90 1.27
C TYR A 74 1.49 -1.30 0.69
N TRP A 75 1.35 -0.29 -0.16
CA TRP A 75 2.48 0.41 -0.77
C TRP A 75 3.36 1.06 0.30
N LEU A 76 2.77 1.76 1.28
CA LEU A 76 3.53 2.33 2.40
C LEU A 76 4.28 1.25 3.18
N TYR A 77 3.58 0.20 3.62
CA TYR A 77 4.16 -0.84 4.46
C TYR A 77 5.25 -1.63 3.74
N VAL A 78 4.94 -2.16 2.56
CA VAL A 78 5.81 -3.12 1.86
C VAL A 78 6.85 -2.41 1.00
N VAL A 79 6.48 -1.37 0.28
CA VAL A 79 7.35 -0.74 -0.73
C VAL A 79 8.19 0.39 -0.14
N VAL A 80 7.57 1.27 0.66
CA VAL A 80 8.27 2.44 1.23
C VAL A 80 9.06 2.04 2.47
N LEU A 81 8.43 1.30 3.38
CA LEU A 81 8.95 0.95 4.70
C LEU A 81 9.64 -0.41 4.78
N ASP A 82 9.68 -1.15 3.67
CA ASP A 82 10.34 -2.47 3.56
C ASP A 82 9.83 -3.49 4.60
N SER A 83 8.57 -3.36 5.02
CA SER A 83 7.92 -4.17 6.07
C SER A 83 8.67 -4.21 7.41
N LYS A 84 9.53 -3.22 7.68
CA LYS A 84 10.37 -3.16 8.90
C LYS A 84 9.67 -2.62 10.15
N PRO A 85 8.94 -1.49 10.10
CA PRO A 85 8.28 -0.98 11.30
C PRO A 85 7.06 -1.82 11.66
N SER A 86 6.52 -1.61 12.87
CA SER A 86 5.27 -2.25 13.26
C SER A 86 4.08 -1.71 12.44
N HIS A 87 2.99 -2.47 12.42
CA HIS A 87 1.75 -2.02 11.80
C HIS A 87 1.22 -0.74 12.47
N SER A 88 1.35 -0.59 13.79
CA SER A 88 0.98 0.63 14.52
C SER A 88 1.63 1.88 13.96
N VAL A 89 2.97 1.87 13.83
CA VAL A 89 3.73 2.99 13.29
C VAL A 89 3.31 3.30 11.84
N THR A 90 3.05 2.26 11.05
CA THR A 90 2.59 2.42 9.68
C THR A 90 1.18 3.01 9.61
N ILE A 91 0.28 2.63 10.53
CA ILE A 91 -1.08 3.17 10.62
C ILE A 91 -1.05 4.65 11.02
N GLU A 92 -0.18 5.03 11.96
CA GLU A 92 0.02 6.43 12.34
C GLU A 92 0.47 7.26 11.15
N LEU A 93 1.52 6.82 10.45
CA LEU A 93 2.00 7.46 9.23
C LEU A 93 0.89 7.59 8.17
N TYR A 94 0.17 6.51 7.91
CA TYR A 94 -0.91 6.48 6.93
C TYR A 94 -2.02 7.48 7.28
N LYS A 95 -2.41 7.60 8.55
CA LYS A 95 -3.41 8.56 9.00
C LYS A 95 -2.90 9.99 8.91
N ASP A 96 -1.65 10.23 9.28
CA ASP A 96 -1.02 11.55 9.20
C ASP A 96 -1.00 12.05 7.75
N LEU A 97 -0.56 11.21 6.81
CA LEU A 97 -0.57 11.51 5.38
C LEU A 97 -1.97 11.85 4.85
N ILE A 98 -3.01 11.09 5.25
CA ILE A 98 -4.39 11.39 4.85
C ILE A 98 -4.86 12.71 5.44
N ASN A 99 -4.67 12.95 6.74
CA ASN A 99 -5.13 14.17 7.42
C ASN A 99 -4.50 15.44 6.85
N ARG A 100 -3.28 15.30 6.32
CA ARG A 100 -2.52 16.38 5.73
C ARG A 100 -3.03 16.79 4.35
N TYR A 101 -3.53 15.82 3.59
CA TYR A 101 -4.18 16.05 2.31
C TYR A 101 -5.63 16.50 2.49
N ASP A 102 -6.39 15.80 3.32
CA ASP A 102 -7.81 16.02 3.57
C ASP A 102 -8.06 16.27 5.07
N ASN A 103 -8.26 17.54 5.41
CA ASN A 103 -8.71 17.95 6.74
C ASN A 103 -10.24 17.84 6.90
N THR A 104 -10.95 17.36 5.88
CA THR A 104 -12.38 17.07 5.90
C THR A 104 -12.63 15.58 6.15
N THR A 105 -13.76 15.05 5.68
CA THR A 105 -14.24 13.69 6.00
C THR A 105 -14.25 12.75 4.78
N ILE A 106 -13.74 13.18 3.62
CA ILE A 106 -13.81 12.41 2.36
C ILE A 106 -13.12 11.06 2.53
N PHE A 107 -11.97 11.04 3.21
CA PHE A 107 -11.18 9.82 3.46
C PHE A 107 -11.36 9.22 4.86
N ASP A 108 -12.43 9.56 5.60
CA ASP A 108 -12.68 9.00 6.94
C ASP A 108 -12.82 7.48 6.94
N LYS A 109 -13.44 6.91 5.91
CA LYS A 109 -13.52 5.44 5.76
C LYS A 109 -12.14 4.81 5.64
N CYS A 110 -11.21 5.50 4.98
CA CYS A 110 -9.84 5.04 4.83
C CYS A 110 -9.09 5.01 6.17
N LYS A 111 -9.41 5.93 7.10
CA LYS A 111 -8.82 6.00 8.45
C LYS A 111 -9.46 5.03 9.46
N ASN A 112 -10.78 4.83 9.37
CA ASN A 112 -11.58 4.23 10.44
C ASN A 112 -11.94 2.76 10.23
N GLN A 113 -11.87 2.23 9.01
CA GLN A 113 -12.28 0.84 8.74
C GLN A 113 -11.22 -0.20 9.13
N TRP A 114 -9.99 0.23 9.36
CA TRP A 114 -8.83 -0.64 9.45
C TRP A 114 -8.17 -0.60 10.82
N ASN A 115 -7.82 -1.79 11.32
CA ASN A 115 -6.99 -2.00 12.48
C ASN A 115 -5.81 -2.88 12.09
N GLU A 116 -4.83 -3.05 12.99
CA GLU A 116 -3.60 -3.82 12.73
C GLU A 116 -3.91 -5.21 12.14
N LYS A 117 -4.81 -5.97 12.78
CA LYS A 117 -5.18 -7.32 12.34
C LYS A 117 -5.76 -7.36 10.91
N LYS A 118 -6.62 -6.40 10.56
CA LYS A 118 -7.18 -6.30 9.20
C LYS A 118 -6.10 -5.93 8.19
N PHE A 119 -5.17 -5.05 8.57
CA PHE A 119 -4.07 -4.67 7.71
C PHE A 119 -3.07 -5.80 7.51
N GLU A 120 -2.73 -6.56 8.56
CA GLU A 120 -1.91 -7.78 8.43
C GLU A 120 -2.50 -8.77 7.43
N LYS A 121 -3.79 -9.07 7.55
CA LYS A 121 -4.52 -9.94 6.59
C LYS A 121 -4.46 -9.36 5.17
N LEU A 122 -4.67 -8.04 5.02
CA LEU A 122 -4.60 -7.37 3.73
C LEU A 122 -3.21 -7.48 3.09
N ILE A 123 -2.14 -7.29 3.87
CA ILE A 123 -0.76 -7.40 3.38
C ILE A 123 -0.49 -8.81 2.87
N LYS A 124 -0.93 -9.85 3.60
CA LYS A 124 -0.78 -11.25 3.17
C LYS A 124 -1.46 -11.52 1.84
N ILE A 125 -2.72 -11.09 1.70
CA ILE A 125 -3.49 -11.24 0.45
C ILE A 125 -2.82 -10.52 -0.73
N LEU A 126 -2.39 -9.27 -0.53
CA LEU A 126 -1.74 -8.48 -1.58
C LEU A 126 -0.35 -9.01 -1.94
N THR A 127 0.38 -9.55 -0.98
CA THR A 127 1.68 -10.21 -1.21
C THR A 127 1.49 -11.46 -2.07
N LEU A 128 0.49 -12.29 -1.76
CA LEU A 128 0.14 -13.45 -2.61
C LEU A 128 -0.26 -13.03 -4.02
N TYR A 129 -1.11 -12.01 -4.14
CA TYR A 129 -1.54 -11.48 -5.44
C TYR A 129 -0.34 -11.03 -6.29
N ASN A 130 0.60 -10.30 -5.67
CA ASN A 130 1.80 -9.83 -6.36
C ASN A 130 2.75 -10.97 -6.72
N ASN A 131 2.90 -11.99 -5.87
CA ASN A 131 3.69 -13.18 -6.20
C ASN A 131 3.06 -13.96 -7.36
N PHE A 132 1.75 -14.14 -7.37
CA PHE A 132 1.03 -14.79 -8.46
C PHE A 132 1.21 -14.04 -9.79
N ASN A 133 1.10 -12.71 -9.77
CA ASN A 133 1.32 -11.87 -10.95
C ASN A 133 2.77 -11.89 -11.46
N LYS A 134 3.75 -12.28 -10.64
CA LYS A 134 5.14 -12.49 -11.10
C LYS A 134 5.34 -13.85 -11.79
N VAL A 135 4.45 -14.82 -11.54
CA VAL A 135 4.47 -16.16 -12.15
C VAL A 135 3.78 -16.16 -13.51
N TYR A 136 2.72 -15.37 -13.68
CA TYR A 136 1.85 -15.38 -14.86
C TYR A 136 2.46 -14.85 -16.19
N PRO A 137 3.39 -13.87 -16.26
CA PRO A 137 3.71 -13.22 -17.55
C PRO A 137 4.98 -13.69 -18.27
N THR A 138 5.81 -14.63 -17.78
CA THR A 138 7.11 -14.87 -18.43
C THR A 138 7.48 -16.34 -18.67
N LEU A 139 7.74 -16.68 -19.94
CA LEU A 139 8.49 -17.84 -20.41
C LEU A 139 10.00 -17.62 -20.17
N HIS A 140 10.40 -17.35 -18.92
CA HIS A 140 11.81 -17.11 -18.56
C HIS A 140 12.30 -18.10 -17.50
N GLU A 141 13.62 -18.27 -17.45
CA GLU A 141 14.32 -19.00 -16.37
C GLU A 141 13.86 -18.53 -14.99
N GLY A 142 13.78 -19.47 -14.04
CA GLY A 142 13.33 -19.20 -12.67
C GLY A 142 11.81 -19.27 -12.44
N LYS A 143 11.02 -19.64 -13.45
CA LYS A 143 9.55 -19.81 -13.30
C LYS A 143 9.18 -20.81 -12.19
N CYS A 144 9.87 -21.97 -12.15
CA CYS A 144 9.62 -22.98 -11.12
C CYS A 144 9.98 -22.49 -9.72
N GLU A 145 11.08 -21.73 -9.59
CA GLU A 145 11.50 -21.16 -8.31
C GLU A 145 10.46 -20.15 -7.79
N ARG A 146 10.04 -19.19 -8.62
CA ARG A 146 8.98 -18.22 -8.27
C ARG A 146 7.64 -18.88 -7.98
N ALA A 147 7.30 -19.94 -8.72
CA ALA A 147 6.09 -20.72 -8.47
C ALA A 147 6.16 -21.44 -7.12
N ASN A 148 7.32 -22.03 -6.80
CA ASN A 148 7.55 -22.66 -5.50
C ASN A 148 7.48 -21.64 -4.36
N GLU A 149 8.11 -20.47 -4.49
CA GLU A 149 8.00 -19.40 -3.50
C GLU A 149 6.55 -18.95 -3.27
N CYS A 150 5.79 -18.79 -4.36
CA CYS A 150 4.37 -18.43 -4.29
C CYS A 150 3.55 -19.51 -3.55
N VAL A 151 3.77 -20.79 -3.87
CA VAL A 151 3.09 -21.92 -3.22
C VAL A 151 3.49 -22.01 -1.75
N SER A 152 4.77 -21.91 -1.42
CA SER A 152 5.26 -21.94 -0.04
C SER A 152 4.68 -20.80 0.78
N THR A 153 4.60 -19.58 0.22
CA THR A 153 3.97 -18.43 0.87
C THR A 153 2.48 -18.70 1.13
N TYR A 154 1.76 -19.23 0.13
CA TYR A 154 0.34 -19.56 0.26
C TYR A 154 0.09 -20.62 1.35
N MET A 155 0.84 -21.72 1.33
CA MET A 155 0.71 -22.79 2.30
C MET A 155 1.02 -22.31 3.71
N GLY A 156 2.06 -21.48 3.90
CA GLY A 156 2.36 -20.87 5.19
C GLY A 156 1.21 -20.02 5.72
N TYR A 157 0.57 -19.21 4.87
CA TYR A 157 -0.61 -18.44 5.29
C TYR A 157 -1.82 -19.32 5.61
N ILE A 158 -2.03 -20.42 4.90
CA ILE A 158 -3.08 -21.40 5.22
C ILE A 158 -2.83 -22.05 6.58
N GLU A 159 -1.60 -22.47 6.87
CA GLU A 159 -1.22 -23.06 8.16
C GLU A 159 -1.43 -22.08 9.31
N GLU A 160 -0.97 -20.83 9.17
CA GLU A 160 -1.21 -19.77 10.15
C GLU A 160 -2.70 -19.55 10.41
N CYS A 161 -3.53 -19.61 9.36
CA CYS A 161 -4.97 -19.44 9.50
C CYS A 161 -5.63 -20.63 10.18
N ALA A 162 -5.23 -21.85 9.85
CA ALA A 162 -5.71 -23.08 10.49
C ALA A 162 -5.36 -23.13 11.98
N ASN A 163 -4.23 -22.54 12.37
CA ASN A 163 -3.76 -22.47 13.75
C ASN A 163 -4.28 -21.24 14.52
N SER A 164 -4.95 -20.31 13.85
CA SER A 164 -5.57 -19.14 14.48
C SER A 164 -7.03 -19.43 14.83
N ASP A 165 -7.52 -18.92 15.96
CA ASP A 165 -8.96 -18.94 16.30
C ASP A 165 -9.81 -18.09 15.33
N ASP A 166 -9.19 -17.46 14.33
CA ASP A 166 -9.77 -16.50 13.41
C ASP A 166 -10.22 -17.17 12.10
N LYS A 167 -11.36 -17.87 12.19
CA LYS A 167 -11.97 -18.65 11.10
C LYS A 167 -12.37 -17.83 9.86
N ASP A 168 -12.40 -16.50 9.95
CA ASP A 168 -12.84 -15.62 8.86
C ASP A 168 -11.87 -15.55 7.67
N PHE A 169 -10.61 -15.99 7.82
CA PHE A 169 -9.68 -16.03 6.68
C PHE A 169 -9.86 -17.30 5.81
N VAL A 170 -10.52 -18.33 6.33
CA VAL A 170 -10.66 -19.65 5.68
C VAL A 170 -11.91 -19.74 4.78
N MET A 171 -12.79 -18.73 4.79
CA MET A 171 -14.12 -18.78 4.16
C MET A 171 -14.34 -17.86 2.94
N ASN A 172 -13.33 -17.68 2.08
CA ASN A 172 -13.54 -17.21 0.70
C ASN A 172 -12.76 -18.05 -0.30
#